data_AF-A0A517MQB7-F1
#
_entry.id   AF-A0A517MQB7-F1
#
_cell.length_a   1.000
_cell.length_b   1.000
_cell.length_c   1.000
_cell.angle_alpha   90.00
_cell.angle_beta   90.00
_cell.angle_gamma   90.00
#
_symmetry.space_group_name_H-M   'P 1'
#
loop_
_entity.id
_entity.type
_entity.pdbx_description
1 polymer ?
#
loop_
_entity_poly.entity_id
_entity_poly.type
_entity_poly.pdbx_seq_one_letter_code
_entity_poly.pdbx_strand_id
1 'polypeptide(L)'
;MRRMAFAVAVARAVVLLGWGDLTRVRVSRSTPTKKGTTTMTNDDQQAKANRLRRELLHFTGDLERCFHPLNRRVIYTPGVQYLAEEAGAYWLIDAIASWIGSHSFVQAIQQDERLQTVHFWRLEVDSESRAAILTAVADKGESAFITQHIPFTDFPLASIDVWCGFDGRYWTLYLPSEH
;
A
#
# COMPACT_ATOMS: atom_id res chain seq x y z
N MET A 1 36.11 -4.79 -37.18
CA MET A 1 37.37 -5.55 -37.35
C MET A 1 38.17 -5.49 -36.05
N ARG A 2 38.77 -6.62 -35.66
CA ARG A 2 39.39 -6.96 -34.37
C ARG A 2 40.65 -6.16 -34.03
N ARG A 3 40.94 -6.03 -32.71
CA ARG A 3 42.16 -6.47 -31.96
C ARG A 3 42.21 -5.73 -30.60
N MET A 4 42.02 -6.37 -29.43
CA MET A 4 43.01 -7.10 -28.59
C MET A 4 44.42 -6.51 -28.67
N ALA A 5 45.20 -6.28 -27.62
CA ALA A 5 45.18 -6.40 -26.16
C ALA A 5 46.49 -5.70 -25.69
N PHE A 6 46.70 -5.37 -24.42
CA PHE A 6 48.00 -5.58 -23.76
C PHE A 6 47.89 -5.36 -22.25
N ALA A 7 48.32 -6.38 -21.51
CA ALA A 7 48.53 -6.36 -20.07
C ALA A 7 49.90 -5.72 -19.76
N VAL A 8 50.01 -5.06 -18.61
CA VAL A 8 51.29 -4.83 -17.94
C VAL A 8 51.14 -5.25 -16.49
N ALA A 9 51.87 -6.30 -16.14
CA ALA A 9 52.12 -6.73 -14.78
C ALA A 9 53.36 -6.00 -14.25
N VAL A 10 53.35 -5.60 -12.99
CA VAL A 10 54.57 -5.41 -12.21
C VAL A 10 54.34 -6.04 -10.83
N ALA A 11 55.12 -7.07 -10.55
CA ALA A 11 55.26 -7.70 -9.25
C ALA A 11 56.70 -7.48 -8.75
N ARG A 12 56.86 -7.29 -7.43
CA ARG A 12 58.02 -7.61 -6.54
C ARG A 12 57.91 -6.74 -5.26
N ALA A 13 58.27 -7.14 -4.03
CA ALA A 13 59.02 -8.28 -3.47
C ALA A 13 58.60 -8.48 -1.98
N VAL A 14 58.49 -9.72 -1.43
CA VAL A 14 59.44 -10.48 -0.55
C VAL A 14 59.82 -9.72 0.75
N VAL A 15 59.58 -10.21 1.99
CA VAL A 15 60.45 -11.14 2.77
C VAL A 15 59.78 -11.59 4.10
N LEU A 16 59.78 -12.92 4.30
CA LEU A 16 60.03 -13.81 5.46
C LEU A 16 59.70 -13.41 6.93
N LEU A 17 58.97 -14.28 7.65
CA LEU A 17 59.48 -15.27 8.65
C LEU A 17 58.33 -15.80 9.55
N GLY A 18 58.28 -17.12 9.78
CA GLY A 18 57.46 -17.72 10.84
C GLY A 18 56.81 -19.06 10.46
N TRP A 19 57.53 -20.17 10.66
CA TRP A 19 56.97 -21.52 10.64
C TRP A 19 56.25 -21.81 11.96
N GLY A 20 55.00 -22.25 11.87
CA GLY A 20 54.20 -22.75 12.99
C GLY A 20 52.99 -23.54 12.48
N ASP A 21 53.00 -24.84 12.76
CA ASP A 21 51.95 -25.86 12.69
C ASP A 21 50.71 -25.65 11.78
N LEU A 22 50.64 -26.49 10.73
CA LEU A 22 49.45 -26.71 9.90
C LEU A 22 48.56 -27.80 10.51
N THR A 23 47.69 -27.45 11.46
CA THR A 23 46.48 -28.26 11.70
C THR A 23 45.43 -27.89 10.65
N ARG A 24 45.27 -28.76 9.65
CA ARG A 24 44.30 -28.64 8.57
C ARG A 24 42.87 -28.83 9.13
N VAL A 25 42.25 -27.76 9.61
CA VAL A 25 40.80 -27.76 9.92
C VAL A 25 40.02 -27.82 8.60
N ARG A 26 39.33 -28.94 8.38
CA ARG A 26 38.45 -29.15 7.23
C ARG A 26 37.16 -28.37 7.47
N VAL A 27 37.06 -27.15 6.95
CA VAL A 27 35.78 -26.42 6.89
C VAL A 27 34.86 -27.17 5.93
N SER A 28 33.87 -27.90 6.45
CA SER A 28 32.79 -28.46 5.65
C SER A 28 31.94 -27.30 5.13
N ARG A 29 31.97 -27.06 3.82
CA ARG A 29 31.02 -26.15 3.18
C ARG A 29 29.64 -26.80 3.23
N SER A 30 28.79 -26.36 4.16
CA SER A 30 27.36 -26.62 4.06
C SER A 30 26.82 -25.80 2.89
N THR A 31 26.28 -26.49 1.88
CA THR A 31 25.57 -25.89 0.76
C THR A 31 24.43 -25.02 1.31
N PRO A 32 24.26 -23.76 0.86
CA PRO A 32 23.09 -22.98 1.23
C PRO A 32 21.88 -23.66 0.59
N THR A 33 21.02 -24.27 1.40
CA THR A 33 19.70 -24.72 1.00
C THR A 33 18.94 -23.52 0.45
N LYS A 34 18.56 -23.58 -0.83
CA LYS A 34 17.63 -22.63 -1.45
C LYS A 34 16.40 -22.54 -0.57
N LYS A 35 16.19 -21.39 0.09
CA LYS A 35 14.88 -21.04 0.63
C LYS A 35 13.93 -21.03 -0.56
N GLY A 36 13.02 -21.99 -0.61
CA GLY A 36 11.97 -22.01 -1.62
C GLY A 36 11.20 -20.70 -1.50
N THR A 37 11.06 -19.99 -2.61
CA THR A 37 10.09 -18.91 -2.75
C THR A 37 8.72 -19.55 -2.49
N THR A 38 8.14 -19.33 -1.31
CA THR A 38 6.77 -19.77 -1.01
C THR A 38 5.84 -18.92 -1.86
N THR A 39 5.48 -19.41 -3.05
CA THR A 39 4.39 -18.86 -3.83
C THR A 39 3.11 -19.12 -3.05
N MET A 40 2.53 -18.06 -2.47
CA MET A 40 1.22 -18.10 -1.82
C MET A 40 0.19 -18.65 -2.83
N THR A 41 -0.61 -19.63 -2.41
CA THR A 41 -1.66 -20.20 -3.26
C THR A 41 -2.86 -19.26 -3.33
N ASN A 42 -3.74 -19.43 -4.33
CA ASN A 42 -4.98 -18.67 -4.43
C ASN A 42 -5.86 -18.84 -3.17
N ASP A 43 -5.84 -20.04 -2.57
CA ASP A 43 -6.56 -20.33 -1.32
C ASP A 43 -6.00 -19.53 -0.14
N ASP A 44 -4.67 -19.41 -0.05
CA ASP A 44 -4.02 -18.59 0.99
C ASP A 44 -4.35 -17.09 0.83
N GLN A 45 -4.39 -16.61 -0.42
CA GLN A 45 -4.78 -15.23 -0.72
C GLN A 45 -6.24 -14.97 -0.33
N GLN A 46 -7.14 -15.89 -0.66
CA GLN A 46 -8.55 -15.78 -0.30
C GLN A 46 -8.75 -15.85 1.22
N ALA A 47 -8.01 -16.72 1.92
CA ALA A 47 -8.04 -16.80 3.37
C ALA A 47 -7.55 -15.50 4.02
N LYS A 48 -6.46 -14.91 3.51
CA LYS A 48 -5.96 -13.60 3.97
C LYS A 48 -6.99 -12.49 3.74
N ALA A 49 -7.59 -12.43 2.55
CA ALA A 49 -8.63 -11.43 2.23
C ALA A 49 -9.85 -11.56 3.15
N ASN A 50 -10.30 -12.79 3.42
CA ASN A 50 -11.42 -13.07 4.32
C ASN A 50 -11.09 -12.73 5.78
N ARG A 51 -9.85 -12.99 6.22
CA ARG A 51 -9.37 -12.55 7.54
C ARG A 51 -9.44 -11.03 7.66
N LEU A 52 -8.82 -10.32 6.71
CA LEU A 52 -8.80 -8.86 6.70
C LEU A 52 -10.22 -8.27 6.77
N ARG A 53 -11.14 -8.75 5.92
CA ARG A 53 -12.56 -8.29 5.95
C ARG A 53 -13.20 -8.41 7.32
N ARG A 54 -12.96 -9.51 8.04
CA ARG A 54 -13.53 -9.72 9.38
C ARG A 54 -12.90 -8.79 10.40
N GLU A 55 -11.58 -8.62 10.35
CA GLU A 55 -10.85 -7.76 11.28
C GLU A 55 -11.27 -6.29 11.14
N LEU A 56 -11.53 -5.84 9.92
CA LEU A 56 -12.02 -4.48 9.67
C LEU A 56 -13.38 -4.19 10.35
N LEU A 57 -14.23 -5.20 10.55
CA LEU A 57 -15.53 -5.03 11.21
C LEU A 57 -15.41 -4.83 12.73
N HIS A 58 -14.26 -5.13 13.33
CA HIS A 58 -14.04 -4.97 14.77
C HIS A 58 -13.62 -3.55 15.15
N PHE A 59 -13.30 -2.69 14.17
CA PHE A 59 -13.06 -1.29 14.43
C PHE A 59 -14.39 -0.57 14.62
N THR A 60 -14.56 -0.01 15.81
CA THR A 60 -15.71 0.79 16.24
C THR A 60 -15.19 2.15 16.69
N GLY A 61 -15.85 3.24 16.31
CA GLY A 61 -15.35 4.62 16.41
C GLY A 61 -14.36 4.90 17.55
N ASP A 62 -13.09 5.13 17.19
CA ASP A 62 -12.02 5.58 18.09
C ASP A 62 -11.93 7.12 18.07
N LEU A 63 -11.21 7.74 19.02
CA LEU A 63 -10.83 9.16 19.01
C LEU A 63 -9.41 9.40 18.46
N GLU A 64 -8.57 8.36 18.37
CA GLU A 64 -7.23 8.46 17.81
C GLU A 64 -7.26 8.79 16.31
N ARG A 65 -6.38 9.69 15.85
CA ARG A 65 -6.34 10.13 14.45
C ARG A 65 -4.91 10.24 13.96
N CYS A 66 -4.67 9.68 12.78
CA CYS A 66 -3.43 9.82 12.05
C CYS A 66 -3.55 10.93 10.99
N PHE A 67 -2.52 11.75 10.85
CA PHE A 67 -2.48 12.80 9.84
C PHE A 67 -1.96 12.26 8.53
N HIS A 68 -2.63 12.59 7.43
CA HIS A 68 -2.06 12.37 6.11
C HIS A 68 -0.82 13.27 5.91
N PRO A 69 0.35 12.75 5.47
CA PRO A 69 1.59 13.52 5.41
C PRO A 69 1.54 14.74 4.47
N LEU A 70 0.94 14.57 3.28
CA LEU A 70 0.90 15.62 2.24
C LEU A 70 -0.30 16.56 2.39
N ASN A 71 -1.53 16.03 2.49
CA ASN A 71 -2.73 16.83 2.74
C ASN A 71 -3.06 16.88 4.24
N ARG A 72 -2.53 17.87 4.96
CA ARG A 72 -2.74 18.01 6.42
C ARG A 72 -4.18 18.32 6.86
N ARG A 73 -5.09 18.55 5.91
CA ARG A 73 -6.54 18.65 6.17
C ARG A 73 -7.21 17.29 6.19
N VAL A 74 -6.54 16.23 5.75
CA VAL A 74 -7.04 14.86 5.79
C VAL A 74 -6.40 14.13 6.97
N ILE A 75 -7.25 13.49 7.76
CA ILE A 75 -6.88 12.58 8.84
C ILE A 75 -7.60 11.26 8.63
N TYR A 76 -7.17 10.21 9.32
CA TYR A 76 -7.82 8.90 9.22
C TYR A 76 -7.77 8.14 10.54
N THR A 77 -8.69 7.21 10.70
CA THR A 77 -8.86 6.38 11.91
C THR A 77 -7.86 5.22 11.97
N PRO A 78 -7.69 4.60 13.15
CA PRO A 78 -6.93 3.37 13.29
C PRO A 78 -7.42 2.24 12.37
N GLY A 79 -8.73 2.12 12.13
CA GLY A 79 -9.27 1.12 11.20
C GLY A 79 -8.80 1.30 9.76
N VAL A 80 -8.78 2.54 9.27
CA VAL A 80 -8.24 2.86 7.94
C VAL A 80 -6.72 2.67 7.87
N GLN A 81 -6.01 2.99 8.95
CA GLN A 81 -4.57 2.69 9.02
C GLN A 81 -4.30 1.19 8.95
N TYR A 82 -5.03 0.40 9.75
CA TYR A 82 -4.92 -1.05 9.76
C TYR A 82 -5.21 -1.66 8.39
N LEU A 83 -6.25 -1.17 7.70
CA LEU A 83 -6.53 -1.52 6.31
C LEU A 83 -5.30 -1.28 5.43
N ALA A 84 -4.72 -0.08 5.49
CA ALA A 84 -3.58 0.29 4.66
C ALA A 84 -2.33 -0.56 4.96
N GLU A 85 -2.08 -0.91 6.22
CA GLU A 85 -0.96 -1.75 6.63
C GLU A 85 -1.11 -3.20 6.15
N GLU A 86 -2.25 -3.84 6.44
CA GLU A 86 -2.45 -5.26 6.13
C GLU A 86 -2.63 -5.52 4.61
N ALA A 87 -3.21 -4.54 3.91
CA ALA A 87 -3.45 -4.59 2.47
C ALA A 87 -2.32 -3.99 1.62
N GLY A 88 -1.31 -3.35 2.23
CA GLY A 88 -0.29 -2.60 1.49
C GLY A 88 -0.87 -1.41 0.71
N ALA A 89 -1.93 -0.78 1.25
CA ALA A 89 -2.81 0.12 0.53
C ALA A 89 -2.77 1.58 1.02
N TYR A 90 -1.62 2.04 1.52
CA TYR A 90 -1.44 3.47 1.84
C TYR A 90 -1.73 4.38 0.63
N TRP A 91 -1.46 3.87 -0.58
CA TRP A 91 -1.79 4.55 -1.83
C TRP A 91 -3.29 4.86 -1.97
N LEU A 92 -4.19 4.09 -1.34
CA LEU A 92 -5.64 4.35 -1.38
C LEU A 92 -5.97 5.60 -0.57
N ILE A 93 -5.33 5.76 0.60
CA ILE A 93 -5.43 6.97 1.43
C ILE A 93 -4.86 8.15 0.64
N ASP A 94 -3.69 7.99 0.02
CA ASP A 94 -3.07 9.03 -0.81
C ASP A 94 -3.97 9.45 -1.98
N ALA A 95 -4.58 8.48 -2.67
CA ALA A 95 -5.48 8.71 -3.80
C ALA A 95 -6.69 9.54 -3.37
N ILE A 96 -7.40 9.12 -2.31
CA ILE A 96 -8.55 9.85 -1.77
C ILE A 96 -8.11 11.26 -1.34
N ALA A 97 -7.03 11.38 -0.57
CA ALA A 97 -6.55 12.65 -0.06
C ALA A 97 -6.11 13.63 -1.16
N SER A 98 -5.64 13.13 -2.30
CA SER A 98 -5.26 13.95 -3.46
C SER A 98 -6.46 14.64 -4.13
N TRP A 99 -7.65 14.03 -4.05
CA TRP A 99 -8.88 14.60 -4.57
C TRP A 99 -9.47 15.67 -3.66
N ILE A 100 -9.33 15.51 -2.34
CA ILE A 100 -9.86 16.46 -1.35
C ILE A 100 -9.19 17.83 -1.51
N GLY A 101 -9.98 18.82 -1.96
CA GLY A 101 -9.53 20.18 -2.25
C GLY A 101 -9.00 20.40 -3.67
N SER A 102 -9.03 19.37 -4.54
CA SER A 102 -8.77 19.52 -5.97
C SER A 102 -9.83 20.38 -6.66
N HIS A 103 -9.54 20.84 -7.88
CA HIS A 103 -10.49 21.63 -8.67
C HIS A 103 -11.83 20.91 -8.88
N SER A 104 -11.80 19.63 -9.26
CA SER A 104 -13.01 18.82 -9.47
C SER A 104 -13.82 18.65 -8.19
N PHE A 105 -13.15 18.46 -7.05
CA PHE A 105 -13.82 18.35 -5.75
C PHE A 105 -14.50 19.66 -5.35
N VAL A 106 -13.82 20.80 -5.53
CA VAL A 106 -14.40 22.12 -5.25
C VAL A 106 -15.59 22.40 -6.16
N GLN A 107 -15.52 22.05 -7.44
CA GLN A 107 -16.66 22.18 -8.36
C GLN A 107 -17.83 21.28 -7.96
N ALA A 108 -17.59 20.03 -7.56
CA ALA A 108 -18.63 19.13 -7.10
C ALA A 108 -19.35 19.70 -5.85
N ILE A 109 -18.60 20.22 -4.88
CA ILE A 109 -19.16 20.88 -3.69
C ILE A 109 -20.02 22.10 -4.04
N GLN A 110 -19.65 22.87 -5.07
CA GLN A 110 -20.46 24.01 -5.53
C GLN A 110 -21.78 23.59 -6.16
N GLN A 111 -21.86 22.36 -6.68
CA GLN A 111 -23.06 21.80 -7.30
C GLN A 111 -23.94 21.06 -6.29
N ASP A 112 -23.33 20.45 -5.26
CA ASP A 112 -24.02 19.73 -4.19
C ASP A 112 -23.38 20.04 -2.83
N GLU A 113 -24.07 20.87 -2.04
CA GLU A 113 -23.60 21.32 -0.73
C GLU A 113 -23.48 20.17 0.29
N ARG A 114 -24.18 19.04 0.10
CA ARG A 114 -24.07 17.87 1.01
C ARG A 114 -22.65 17.34 1.08
N LEU A 115 -21.91 17.44 -0.03
CA LEU A 115 -20.51 17.04 -0.16
C LEU A 115 -19.57 17.84 0.76
N GLN A 116 -20.02 18.95 1.35
CA GLN A 116 -19.25 19.70 2.36
C GLN A 116 -19.21 19.01 3.73
N THR A 117 -20.05 17.98 3.95
CA THR A 117 -20.21 17.33 5.26
C THR A 117 -19.76 15.87 5.22
N VAL A 118 -20.30 15.06 4.31
CA VAL A 118 -19.98 13.64 4.20
C VAL A 118 -20.08 13.19 2.75
N HIS A 119 -19.20 12.26 2.38
CA HIS A 119 -19.27 11.56 1.10
C HIS A 119 -18.60 10.19 1.21
N PHE A 120 -18.95 9.29 0.30
CA PHE A 120 -18.64 7.87 0.41
C PHE A 120 -17.73 7.43 -0.73
N TRP A 121 -16.55 6.88 -0.38
CA TRP A 121 -15.61 6.35 -1.36
C TRP A 121 -15.71 4.84 -1.44
N ARG A 122 -15.57 4.33 -2.66
CA ARG A 122 -15.57 2.90 -2.94
C ARG A 122 -14.50 2.56 -3.94
N LEU A 123 -13.61 1.65 -3.56
CA LEU A 123 -12.67 0.99 -4.46
C LEU A 123 -13.27 -0.35 -4.88
N GLU A 124 -13.38 -0.60 -6.17
CA GLU A 124 -13.76 -1.90 -6.74
C GLU A 124 -12.63 -2.44 -7.58
N VAL A 125 -12.23 -3.68 -7.34
CA VAL A 125 -11.12 -4.35 -8.02
C VAL A 125 -11.66 -5.45 -8.91
N ASP A 126 -11.33 -5.38 -10.18
CA ASP A 126 -11.64 -6.42 -11.14
C ASP A 126 -10.77 -7.66 -10.90
N SER A 127 -11.39 -8.82 -10.74
CA SER A 127 -10.69 -10.06 -10.35
C SER A 127 -9.78 -10.61 -11.45
N GLU A 128 -10.08 -10.34 -12.72
CA GLU A 128 -9.36 -10.90 -13.86
C GLU A 128 -8.19 -10.00 -14.28
N SER A 129 -8.49 -8.73 -14.56
CA SER A 129 -7.52 -7.74 -15.05
C SER A 129 -6.69 -7.09 -13.94
N ARG A 130 -7.15 -7.17 -12.68
CA ARG A 130 -6.58 -6.45 -11.53
C ARG A 130 -6.60 -4.93 -11.66
N ALA A 131 -7.33 -4.39 -12.64
CA ALA A 131 -7.67 -2.98 -12.67
C ALA A 131 -8.64 -2.66 -11.53
N ALA A 132 -8.67 -1.40 -11.11
CA ALA A 132 -9.62 -0.94 -10.11
C ALA A 132 -10.24 0.41 -10.50
N ILE A 133 -11.42 0.67 -9.94
CA ILE A 133 -12.10 1.95 -10.07
C ILE A 133 -12.35 2.47 -8.65
N LEU A 134 -11.83 3.65 -8.37
CA LEU A 134 -12.13 4.39 -7.15
C LEU A 134 -13.18 5.44 -7.49
N THR A 135 -14.32 5.39 -6.79
CA THR A 135 -15.42 6.33 -6.97
C THR A 135 -15.74 7.04 -5.67
N ALA A 136 -16.23 8.28 -5.78
CA ALA A 136 -16.83 9.02 -4.67
C ALA A 136 -18.27 9.41 -5.02
N VAL A 137 -19.22 9.11 -4.12
CA VAL A 137 -20.65 9.43 -4.28
C VAL A 137 -21.14 10.28 -3.11
N ALA A 138 -22.19 11.09 -3.35
CA ALA A 138 -22.84 11.86 -2.31
C ALA A 138 -23.64 10.98 -1.35
N ASP A 139 -24.32 9.96 -1.88
CA ASP A 139 -25.06 8.94 -1.12
C ASP A 139 -25.22 7.66 -1.94
N LYS A 140 -25.73 6.61 -1.31
CA LYS A 140 -26.00 5.30 -1.92
C LYS A 140 -26.97 5.42 -3.09
N GLY A 141 -26.56 4.93 -4.25
CA GLY A 141 -27.38 4.91 -5.47
C GLY A 141 -27.28 6.19 -6.30
N GLU A 142 -26.47 7.16 -5.88
CA GLU A 142 -26.20 8.36 -6.65
C GLU A 142 -25.03 8.19 -7.64
N SER A 143 -24.94 9.10 -8.61
CA SER A 143 -23.83 9.13 -9.56
C SER A 143 -22.53 9.56 -8.88
N ALA A 144 -21.42 8.97 -9.29
CA ALA A 144 -20.12 9.36 -8.79
C ALA A 144 -19.74 10.77 -9.25
N PHE A 145 -19.35 11.64 -8.32
CA PHE A 145 -18.84 12.98 -8.63
C PHE A 145 -17.32 12.97 -8.88
N ILE A 146 -16.62 11.91 -8.46
CA ILE A 146 -15.23 11.60 -8.80
C ILE A 146 -15.14 10.14 -9.20
N THR A 147 -14.41 9.88 -10.28
CA THR A 147 -14.03 8.55 -10.74
C THR A 147 -12.55 8.56 -11.10
N GLN A 148 -11.78 7.65 -10.50
CA GLN A 148 -10.38 7.43 -10.81
C GLN A 148 -10.17 5.99 -11.26
N HIS A 149 -9.64 5.84 -12.47
CA HIS A 149 -9.21 4.55 -12.99
C HIS A 149 -7.81 4.21 -12.50
N ILE A 150 -7.65 3.01 -11.96
CA ILE A 150 -6.39 2.46 -11.48
C ILE A 150 -6.06 1.29 -12.40
N PRO A 151 -5.03 1.40 -13.28
CA PRO A 151 -4.76 0.36 -14.28
C PRO A 151 -4.40 -1.01 -13.70
N PHE A 152 -3.84 -1.03 -12.49
CA PHE A 152 -3.45 -2.25 -11.80
C PHE A 152 -3.34 -2.02 -10.29
N THR A 153 -3.76 -3.01 -9.50
CA THR A 153 -3.51 -3.06 -8.05
C THR A 153 -3.39 -4.49 -7.53
N ASP A 154 -2.57 -4.67 -6.51
CA ASP A 154 -2.45 -5.88 -5.70
C ASP A 154 -3.39 -5.87 -4.47
N PHE A 155 -4.31 -4.90 -4.38
CA PHE A 155 -5.27 -4.81 -3.28
C PHE A 155 -6.03 -6.12 -3.06
N PRO A 156 -6.00 -6.71 -1.86
CA PRO A 156 -6.42 -8.09 -1.65
C PRO A 156 -7.94 -8.29 -1.66
N LEU A 157 -8.74 -7.23 -1.49
CA LEU A 157 -10.20 -7.33 -1.45
C LEU A 157 -10.81 -6.97 -2.80
N ALA A 158 -11.92 -7.63 -3.16
CA ALA A 158 -12.68 -7.28 -4.36
C ALA A 158 -13.29 -5.85 -4.29
N SER A 159 -13.55 -5.36 -3.08
CA SER A 159 -13.95 -3.98 -2.83
C SER A 159 -13.73 -3.58 -1.38
N ILE A 160 -13.67 -2.28 -1.14
CA ILE A 160 -13.70 -1.65 0.19
C ILE A 160 -14.40 -0.30 0.10
N ASP A 161 -15.16 0.03 1.15
CA ASP A 161 -15.73 1.36 1.33
C ASP A 161 -14.92 2.14 2.37
N VAL A 162 -14.65 3.41 2.09
CA VAL A 162 -14.00 4.34 3.01
C VAL A 162 -14.85 5.61 3.03
N TRP A 163 -15.38 5.97 4.19
CA TRP A 163 -16.24 7.13 4.35
C TRP A 163 -15.39 8.34 4.71
N CYS A 164 -15.82 9.53 4.28
CA CYS A 164 -15.10 10.77 4.52
C CYS A 164 -16.05 11.82 5.06
N GLY A 165 -15.80 12.28 6.29
CA GLY A 165 -16.62 13.28 6.97
C GLY A 165 -15.81 14.51 7.35
N PHE A 166 -16.43 15.69 7.29
CA PHE A 166 -15.83 16.97 7.67
C PHE A 166 -16.37 17.44 9.03
N ASP A 167 -15.47 17.71 9.98
CA ASP A 167 -15.82 18.19 11.33
C ASP A 167 -15.77 19.72 11.47
N GLY A 168 -15.60 20.44 10.37
CA GLY A 168 -15.33 21.89 10.34
C GLY A 168 -13.83 22.24 10.29
N ARG A 169 -12.94 21.28 10.53
CA ARG A 169 -11.48 21.46 10.53
C ARG A 169 -10.75 20.45 9.65
N TYR A 170 -11.08 19.17 9.78
CA TYR A 170 -10.45 18.05 9.12
C TYR A 170 -11.47 17.18 8.36
N TRP A 171 -11.03 16.67 7.22
CA TRP A 171 -11.66 15.56 6.52
C TRP A 171 -11.14 14.26 7.14
N THR A 172 -12.01 13.51 7.80
CA THR A 172 -11.66 12.25 8.44
C THR A 172 -12.07 11.10 7.53
N LEU A 173 -11.12 10.25 7.16
CA LEU A 173 -11.37 8.96 6.53
C LEU A 173 -11.60 7.89 7.61
N TYR A 174 -12.67 7.13 7.49
CA TYR A 174 -13.03 6.08 8.45
C TYR A 174 -13.76 4.92 7.76
N LEU A 175 -13.74 3.74 8.40
CA LEU A 175 -14.48 2.58 7.90
C LEU A 175 -15.98 2.73 8.20
N PRO A 176 -16.88 2.10 7.42
CA PRO A 176 -18.32 2.12 7.70
C PRO A 176 -18.70 1.64 9.11
N SER A 177 -17.91 0.72 9.69
CA SER A 177 -18.13 0.22 11.06
C SER A 177 -17.72 1.20 12.16
N GLU A 178 -17.01 2.27 11.80
CA GLU A 178 -16.54 3.32 12.73
C GLU A 178 -17.46 4.56 12.75
N HIS A 179 -18.52 4.58 11.93
CA HIS A 179 -19.57 5.61 11.95
C HIS A 179 -20.57 5.36 13.09
#